data_AF-A0A1V5Q9C5-F1
#
_entry.id   AF-A0A1V5Q9C5-F1
#
_cell.length_a   1.000
_cell.length_b   1.000
_cell.length_c   1.000
_cell.angle_alpha   90.00
_cell.angle_beta   90.00
_cell.angle_gamma   90.00
#
_symmetry.space_group_name_H-M   'P 1'
#
loop_
_entity.id
_entity.type
_entity.pdbx_description
1 polymer ?
#
loop_
_entity_poly.entity_id
_entity_poly.type
_entity_poly.pdbx_seq_one_letter_code
_entity_poly.pdbx_strand_id
1 'polypeptide(L)'
;MALLPNTALCYAALMNFVFSPVEARVLGCLIEKERTTPEYYPITINALVNACNQKSNRDPMMSLSASDVAQALDALQRKDLIHVVHTAGARVAKHAHHMDRLFNFTQQEYAILCVLLLRGPQTSGEIRSRVGRMCSFAATSEVESVLQGLGQREDGPFVIKLPRQPGKSSCRFAHLFCGPVTEEAESQAEAATPQADTPPQDDRLTMLEKQVTELRAEMESIKAQLGIAPSQTPDT
;
A
#
# COMPACT_ATOMS: atom_id res chain seq x y z
N MET A 1 39.34 6.04 4.26
CA MET A 1 38.40 5.59 5.30
C MET A 1 37.13 5.13 4.59
N ALA A 2 37.15 3.87 4.13
CA ALA A 2 36.09 3.31 3.30
C ALA A 2 34.92 2.87 4.20
N LEU A 3 33.80 3.58 4.09
CA LEU A 3 32.52 3.14 4.63
C LEU A 3 32.07 1.95 3.76
N LEU A 4 32.24 0.73 4.27
CA LEU A 4 31.58 -0.44 3.72
C LEU A 4 30.06 -0.24 3.85
N PRO A 5 29.26 -0.46 2.80
CA PRO A 5 27.81 -0.42 2.91
C PRO A 5 27.39 -1.59 3.80
N ASN A 6 26.59 -1.29 4.82
CA ASN A 6 26.14 -2.25 5.81
C ASN A 6 25.02 -3.12 5.21
N THR A 7 25.39 -4.01 4.29
CA THR A 7 24.49 -4.90 3.55
C THR A 7 23.69 -5.83 4.47
N ALA A 8 24.22 -6.14 5.66
CA ALA A 8 23.52 -6.92 6.69
C ALA A 8 22.34 -6.15 7.34
N LEU A 9 22.40 -4.82 7.39
CA LEU A 9 21.32 -3.97 7.91
C LEU A 9 20.21 -3.78 6.86
N CYS A 10 20.53 -3.83 5.57
CA CYS A 10 19.55 -3.86 4.49
C CYS A 10 18.70 -5.13 4.52
N TYR A 11 19.29 -6.30 4.77
CA TYR A 11 18.56 -7.59 4.74
C TYR A 11 17.53 -7.73 5.87
N ALA A 12 17.82 -7.20 7.07
CA ALA A 12 16.90 -7.23 8.20
C ALA A 12 15.76 -6.20 8.10
N ALA A 13 15.95 -5.11 7.36
CA ALA A 13 14.95 -4.05 7.22
C ALA A 13 13.76 -4.45 6.32
N LEU A 14 13.96 -5.35 5.35
CA LEU A 14 12.93 -5.75 4.39
C LEU A 14 11.81 -6.61 4.98
N MET A 15 12.09 -7.39 6.02
CA MET A 15 11.06 -8.23 6.66
C MET A 15 10.14 -7.45 7.62
N ASN A 16 10.33 -6.13 7.79
CA ASN A 16 9.60 -5.35 8.81
C ASN A 16 8.67 -4.25 8.26
N PHE A 17 8.63 -4.01 6.96
CA PHE A 17 7.74 -3.00 6.38
C PHE A 17 6.54 -3.64 5.70
N VAL A 18 5.56 -4.05 6.49
CA VAL A 18 4.20 -4.30 5.99
C VAL A 18 3.45 -2.97 6.01
N PHE A 19 3.13 -2.44 4.83
CA PHE A 19 2.30 -1.24 4.72
C PHE A 19 0.83 -1.59 4.73
N SER A 20 0.03 -0.72 5.34
CA SER A 20 -1.41 -0.72 5.11
C SER A 20 -1.72 -0.18 3.70
N PRO A 21 -2.91 -0.47 3.12
CA PRO A 21 -3.30 0.09 1.83
C PRO A 21 -3.28 1.63 1.81
N VAL A 22 -3.57 2.27 2.96
CA VAL A 22 -3.55 3.73 3.11
C VAL A 22 -2.11 4.25 3.11
N GLU A 23 -1.20 3.58 3.82
CA GLU A 23 0.23 3.91 3.81
C GLU A 23 0.83 3.80 2.40
N ALA A 24 0.55 2.68 1.71
CA ALA A 24 1.00 2.48 0.33
C ALA A 24 0.45 3.57 -0.62
N ARG A 25 -0.82 3.96 -0.45
CA ARG A 25 -1.44 5.05 -1.21
C ARG A 25 -0.74 6.39 -0.95
N VAL A 26 -0.50 6.74 0.30
CA VAL A 26 0.16 7.99 0.70
C VAL A 26 1.58 8.05 0.15
N LEU A 27 2.35 6.97 0.31
CA LEU A 27 3.72 6.88 -0.20
C LEU A 27 3.76 6.99 -1.72
N GLY A 28 2.90 6.24 -2.43
CA GLY A 28 2.76 6.33 -3.88
C GLY A 28 2.42 7.74 -4.36
N CYS A 29 1.56 8.46 -3.63
CA CYS A 29 1.21 9.84 -3.98
C CYS A 29 2.41 10.80 -3.82
N LEU A 30 3.22 10.64 -2.77
CA LEU A 30 4.41 11.47 -2.59
C LEU A 30 5.45 11.23 -3.69
N ILE A 31 5.69 9.97 -4.06
CA ILE A 31 6.60 9.60 -5.17
C ILE A 31 6.09 10.16 -6.50
N GLU A 32 4.78 10.06 -6.76
CA GLU A 32 4.15 10.62 -7.95
C GLU A 32 4.35 12.14 -8.01
N LYS A 33 4.07 12.85 -6.92
CA LYS A 33 4.13 14.33 -6.90
C LYS A 33 5.53 14.89 -6.97
N GLU A 34 6.52 14.23 -6.37
CA GLU A 34 7.93 14.61 -6.55
C GLU A 34 8.33 14.59 -8.03
N ARG A 35 7.93 13.55 -8.77
CA ARG A 35 8.36 13.36 -10.17
C ARG A 35 7.53 14.12 -11.18
N THR A 36 6.22 14.20 -10.97
CA THR A 36 5.31 14.80 -11.95
C THR A 36 5.05 16.29 -11.71
N THR A 37 5.25 16.76 -10.48
CA THR A 37 4.98 18.14 -10.06
C THR A 37 6.03 18.63 -9.04
N PRO A 38 7.34 18.59 -9.38
CA PRO A 38 8.41 18.95 -8.47
C PRO A 38 8.31 20.39 -7.94
N GLU A 39 7.70 21.30 -8.69
CA GLU A 39 7.49 22.70 -8.32
C GLU A 39 6.57 22.89 -7.10
N TYR A 40 5.70 21.92 -6.83
CA TYR A 40 4.80 21.92 -5.67
C TYR A 40 5.29 21.04 -4.53
N TYR A 41 6.40 20.31 -4.72
CA TYR A 41 6.95 19.38 -3.74
C TYR A 41 8.03 20.07 -2.87
N PRO A 42 8.10 19.82 -1.55
CA PRO A 42 7.25 18.95 -0.74
C PRO A 42 5.84 19.50 -0.54
N ILE A 43 4.85 18.60 -0.36
CA ILE A 43 3.43 18.94 -0.36
C ILE A 43 2.83 18.98 1.06
N THR A 44 1.77 19.75 1.25
CA THR A 44 1.02 19.80 2.52
C THR A 44 0.07 18.60 2.65
N ILE A 45 -0.41 18.33 3.87
CA ILE A 45 -1.39 17.26 4.10
C ILE A 45 -2.66 17.43 3.25
N ASN A 46 -3.16 18.66 3.05
CA ASN A 46 -4.34 18.91 2.23
C ASN A 46 -4.10 18.56 0.75
N ALA A 47 -2.94 18.92 0.22
CA ALA A 47 -2.56 18.54 -1.13
C ALA A 47 -2.41 17.02 -1.27
N LEU A 48 -1.90 16.35 -0.24
CA LEU A 48 -1.75 14.91 -0.20
C LEU A 48 -3.11 14.17 -0.12
N VAL A 49 -4.06 14.65 0.69
CA VAL A 49 -5.44 14.12 0.71
C VAL A 49 -6.06 14.19 -0.68
N ASN A 50 -5.95 15.35 -1.34
CA ASN A 50 -6.43 15.52 -2.70
C ASN A 50 -5.74 14.57 -3.68
N ALA A 51 -4.44 14.31 -3.51
CA ALA A 51 -3.69 13.35 -4.33
C ALA A 51 -4.12 11.90 -4.08
N CYS A 52 -4.44 11.52 -2.85
CA CYS A 52 -4.86 10.16 -2.51
C CYS A 52 -6.26 9.82 -3.07
N ASN A 53 -7.13 10.83 -3.10
CA ASN A 53 -8.54 10.72 -3.51
C ASN A 53 -8.78 11.09 -4.99
N GLN A 54 -7.73 11.15 -5.82
CA GLN A 54 -7.88 11.45 -7.25
C GLN A 54 -8.72 10.37 -7.95
N LYS A 55 -9.62 10.80 -8.84
CA LYS A 55 -10.46 9.89 -9.64
C LYS A 55 -9.67 9.16 -10.73
N SER A 56 -8.56 9.75 -11.17
CA SER A 56 -7.67 9.17 -12.16
C SER A 56 -6.40 8.68 -11.48
N ASN A 57 -5.74 7.70 -12.12
CA ASN A 57 -4.48 7.14 -11.64
C ASN A 57 -4.54 6.47 -10.26
N ARG A 58 -5.73 6.09 -9.79
CA ARG A 58 -5.93 5.38 -8.52
C ARG A 58 -6.78 4.14 -8.75
N ASP A 59 -6.33 3.02 -8.22
CA ASP A 59 -7.07 1.77 -8.18
C ASP A 59 -6.68 1.01 -6.91
N PRO A 60 -7.61 0.80 -5.95
CA PRO A 60 -8.99 1.26 -5.93
C PRO A 60 -9.12 2.77 -5.68
N MET A 61 -10.25 3.36 -6.07
CA MET A 61 -10.59 4.71 -5.64
C MET A 61 -10.83 4.73 -4.14
N MET A 62 -10.19 5.67 -3.43
CA MET A 62 -10.34 5.83 -1.98
C MET A 62 -10.97 7.19 -1.66
N SER A 63 -11.57 7.30 -0.48
CA SER A 63 -12.07 8.55 0.09
C SER A 63 -11.50 8.73 1.49
N LEU A 64 -10.20 9.05 1.55
CA LEU A 64 -9.48 9.24 2.80
C LEU A 64 -9.76 10.62 3.40
N SER A 65 -9.94 10.66 4.71
CA SER A 65 -9.98 11.90 5.48
C SER A 65 -8.56 12.44 5.75
N ALA A 66 -8.47 13.70 6.19
CA ALA A 66 -7.20 14.26 6.65
C ALA A 66 -6.62 13.49 7.86
N SER A 67 -7.48 12.92 8.72
CA SER A 67 -7.04 12.10 9.85
C SER A 67 -6.40 10.80 9.39
N ASP A 68 -6.99 10.11 8.40
CA ASP A 68 -6.44 8.85 7.87
C ASP A 68 -5.06 9.07 7.25
N VAL A 69 -4.92 10.16 6.48
CA VAL A 69 -3.63 10.54 5.87
C VAL A 69 -2.61 10.94 6.94
N ALA A 70 -3.01 11.66 7.99
CA ALA A 70 -2.12 12.01 9.10
C ALA A 70 -1.59 10.76 9.81
N GLN A 71 -2.48 9.82 10.15
CA GLN A 71 -2.08 8.56 10.79
C GLN A 71 -1.12 7.74 9.92
N ALA A 72 -1.36 7.69 8.61
CA ALA A 72 -0.47 7.04 7.66
C ALA A 72 0.90 7.75 7.55
N LEU A 73 0.93 9.09 7.54
CA LEU A 73 2.16 9.87 7.57
C LEU A 73 2.97 9.58 8.84
N ASP A 74 2.34 9.54 10.00
CA ASP A 74 2.99 9.25 11.28
C ASP A 74 3.55 7.81 11.31
N ALA A 75 2.82 6.84 10.75
CA ALA A 75 3.30 5.47 10.61
C ALA A 75 4.50 5.37 9.66
N LEU A 76 4.46 6.06 8.51
CA LEU A 76 5.55 6.08 7.54
C LEU A 76 6.78 6.86 8.04
N GLN A 77 6.59 7.91 8.84
CA GLN A 77 7.67 8.65 9.48
C GLN A 77 8.39 7.78 10.53
N ARG A 78 7.67 6.99 11.32
CA ARG A 78 8.28 6.00 12.24
C ARG A 78 9.08 4.91 11.52
N LYS A 79 8.78 4.67 10.25
CA LYS A 79 9.48 3.74 9.35
C LYS A 79 10.64 4.41 8.58
N ASP A 80 10.96 5.67 8.88
CA ASP A 80 11.97 6.50 8.18
C ASP A 80 11.75 6.66 6.66
N LEU A 81 10.50 6.46 6.19
CA LEU A 81 10.14 6.56 4.76
C LEU A 81 9.70 7.97 4.36
N ILE A 82 9.39 8.83 5.32
CA ILE A 82 8.93 10.20 5.12
C ILE A 82 9.61 11.12 6.12
N HIS A 83 9.87 12.35 5.71
CA HIS A 83 10.32 13.42 6.59
C HIS A 83 9.45 14.67 6.42
N VAL A 84 9.40 15.45 7.50
CA VAL A 84 8.70 16.73 7.52
C VAL A 84 9.68 17.85 7.20
N VAL A 85 9.35 18.65 6.19
CA VAL A 85 10.13 19.81 5.79
C VAL A 85 9.49 21.06 6.39
N HIS A 86 10.22 21.68 7.32
CA HIS A 86 9.86 22.96 7.91
C HIS A 86 10.57 24.09 7.17
N THR A 87 9.82 24.88 6.42
CA THR A 87 10.35 26.12 5.85
C THR A 87 10.27 27.24 6.89
N ALA A 88 11.38 27.93 7.14
CA ALA A 88 11.41 29.04 8.09
C ALA A 88 10.35 30.09 7.74
N GLY A 89 9.49 30.42 8.71
CA GLY A 89 8.37 31.37 8.53
C GLY A 89 7.08 30.76 7.94
N ALA A 90 7.09 29.51 7.47
CA ALA A 90 5.89 28.83 7.03
C ALA A 90 5.15 28.21 8.23
N ARG A 91 3.85 28.50 8.35
CA ARG A 91 2.99 27.94 9.42
C ARG A 91 2.57 26.49 9.16
N VAL A 92 2.67 26.03 7.92
CA VAL A 92 2.15 24.72 7.49
C VAL A 92 3.32 23.78 7.21
N ALA A 93 3.31 22.62 7.88
CA ALA A 93 4.26 21.56 7.64
C ALA A 93 4.07 20.96 6.23
N LYS A 94 5.19 20.64 5.58
CA LYS A 94 5.21 19.94 4.29
C LYS A 94 5.85 18.58 4.47
N HIS A 95 5.42 17.60 3.68
CA HIS A 95 5.86 16.21 3.77
C HIS A 95 6.57 15.82 2.47
N ALA A 96 7.68 15.11 2.63
CA ALA A 96 8.45 14.51 1.54
C ALA A 96 8.73 13.05 1.86
N HIS A 97 8.63 12.18 0.86
CA HIS A 97 9.17 10.83 0.96
C HIS A 97 10.70 10.86 1.02
N HIS A 98 11.26 9.80 1.57
CA HIS A 98 12.68 9.62 1.80
C HIS A 98 13.14 8.21 1.39
N MET A 99 12.45 7.61 0.42
CA MET A 99 12.78 6.26 -0.05
C MET A 99 14.21 6.16 -0.58
N ASP A 100 14.77 7.25 -1.13
CA ASP A 100 16.14 7.29 -1.66
C ASP A 100 17.22 6.97 -0.62
N ARG A 101 16.93 7.17 0.67
CA ARG A 101 17.87 6.85 1.75
C ARG A 101 17.89 5.37 2.09
N LEU A 102 16.74 4.71 1.99
CA LEU A 102 16.60 3.30 2.34
C LEU A 102 16.89 2.41 1.14
N PHE A 103 16.54 2.88 -0.06
CA PHE A 103 16.65 2.13 -1.29
C PHE A 103 17.32 2.96 -2.38
N ASN A 104 18.31 2.37 -3.04
CA ASN A 104 18.92 2.96 -4.21
C ASN A 104 18.16 2.49 -5.47
N PHE A 105 16.97 3.03 -5.69
CA PHE A 105 16.19 2.75 -6.90
C PHE A 105 16.56 3.73 -8.01
N THR A 106 16.66 3.20 -9.23
CA THR A 106 16.76 3.97 -10.46
C THR A 106 15.44 4.72 -10.73
N GLN A 107 15.49 5.73 -11.61
CA GLN A 107 14.28 6.47 -12.01
C GLN A 107 13.20 5.57 -12.61
N GLN A 108 13.61 4.54 -13.37
CA GLN A 108 12.72 3.55 -13.96
C GLN A 108 12.05 2.68 -12.90
N GLU A 109 12.82 2.18 -11.94
CA GLU A 109 12.30 1.39 -10.82
C GLU A 109 11.28 2.19 -9.99
N TYR A 110 11.58 3.44 -9.66
CA TYR A 110 10.64 4.32 -8.95
C TYR A 110 9.33 4.53 -9.69
N ALA A 111 9.39 4.74 -11.01
CA ALA A 111 8.19 4.94 -11.82
C ALA A 111 7.30 3.69 -11.80
N ILE A 112 7.91 2.51 -11.93
CA ILE A 112 7.19 1.24 -11.86
C ILE A 112 6.56 1.02 -10.48
N LEU A 113 7.34 1.17 -9.42
CA LEU A 113 6.86 0.97 -8.04
C LEU A 113 5.72 1.95 -7.70
N CYS A 114 5.84 3.21 -8.09
CA CYS A 114 4.79 4.21 -7.93
C CYS A 114 3.48 3.78 -8.61
N VAL A 115 3.54 3.30 -9.85
CA VAL A 115 2.36 2.83 -10.58
C VAL A 115 1.75 1.59 -9.93
N LEU A 116 2.56 0.66 -9.43
CA LEU A 116 2.08 -0.52 -8.71
C LEU A 116 1.45 -0.17 -7.36
N LEU A 117 2.03 0.76 -6.58
CA LEU A 117 1.48 1.22 -5.30
C LEU A 117 0.14 1.94 -5.46
N LEU A 118 -0.04 2.69 -6.55
CA LEU A 118 -1.24 3.49 -6.77
C LEU A 118 -2.39 2.74 -7.45
N ARG A 119 -2.07 1.71 -8.23
CA ARG A 119 -3.03 1.01 -9.11
C ARG A 119 -3.01 -0.52 -9.01
N GLY A 120 -2.25 -1.08 -8.07
CA GLY A 120 -2.17 -2.52 -7.86
C GLY A 120 -1.53 -3.30 -9.02
N PRO A 121 -1.83 -4.61 -9.11
CA PRO A 121 -1.21 -5.53 -10.07
C PRO A 121 -1.46 -5.17 -11.53
N GLN A 122 -0.40 -5.02 -12.32
CA GLN A 122 -0.49 -4.57 -13.71
C GLN A 122 0.43 -5.35 -14.64
N THR A 123 0.07 -5.39 -15.92
CA THR A 123 0.91 -5.95 -16.98
C THR A 123 2.03 -4.98 -17.37
N SER A 124 3.13 -5.50 -17.95
CA SER A 124 4.25 -4.69 -18.44
C SER A 124 3.81 -3.60 -19.44
N GLY A 125 2.87 -3.92 -20.32
CA GLY A 125 2.29 -2.97 -21.29
C GLY A 125 1.50 -1.85 -20.63
N GLU A 126 0.66 -2.17 -19.63
CA GLU A 126 -0.07 -1.16 -18.86
C GLU A 126 0.87 -0.24 -18.11
N ILE A 127 1.87 -0.79 -17.43
CA ILE A 127 2.90 -0.03 -16.71
C ILE A 127 3.57 0.95 -17.67
N ARG A 128 4.05 0.49 -18.83
CA ARG A 128 4.69 1.35 -19.85
C ARG A 128 3.80 2.53 -20.25
N SER A 129 2.51 2.31 -20.44
CA SER A 129 1.58 3.39 -20.81
C SER A 129 1.33 4.40 -19.69
N ARG A 130 1.41 3.96 -18.43
CA ARG A 130 1.01 4.75 -17.25
C ARG A 130 2.18 5.50 -16.60
N VAL A 131 3.41 5.03 -16.77
CA VAL A 131 4.64 5.68 -16.26
C VAL A 131 5.09 6.89 -17.07
N GLY A 132 4.52 7.16 -18.25
CA GLY A 132 5.06 8.11 -19.23
C GLY A 132 5.30 9.54 -18.76
N ARG A 133 4.60 10.01 -17.70
CA ARG A 133 4.85 11.33 -17.09
C ARG A 133 6.02 11.35 -16.11
N MET A 134 6.47 10.19 -15.65
CA MET A 134 7.55 10.02 -14.67
C MET A 134 8.85 9.56 -15.32
N CYS A 135 8.75 8.64 -16.29
CA CYS A 135 9.88 8.06 -17.00
C CYS A 135 9.42 7.52 -18.37
N SER A 136 10.32 7.52 -19.35
CA SER A 136 10.11 6.91 -20.66
C SER A 136 10.80 5.55 -20.75
N PHE A 137 10.14 4.61 -21.43
CA PHE A 137 10.69 3.29 -21.77
C PHE A 137 10.62 3.10 -23.28
N ALA A 138 11.74 2.69 -23.88
CA ALA A 138 11.86 2.47 -25.32
C ALA A 138 10.91 1.35 -25.78
N ALA A 139 10.85 0.25 -25.03
CA ALA A 139 10.05 -0.92 -25.36
C ALA A 139 9.41 -1.57 -24.12
N THR A 140 8.36 -2.37 -24.32
CA THR A 140 7.74 -3.14 -23.24
C THR A 140 8.70 -4.17 -22.65
N SER A 141 9.63 -4.70 -23.44
CA SER A 141 10.69 -5.62 -22.98
C SER A 141 11.64 -4.97 -21.98
N GLU A 142 11.87 -3.65 -22.08
CA GLU A 142 12.67 -2.90 -21.10
C GLU A 142 11.98 -2.87 -19.74
N VAL A 143 10.66 -2.63 -19.72
CA VAL A 143 9.85 -2.68 -18.49
C VAL A 143 9.91 -4.07 -17.85
N GLU A 144 9.81 -5.14 -18.64
CA GLU A 144 9.93 -6.51 -18.15
C GLU A 144 11.30 -6.81 -17.55
N SER A 145 12.38 -6.30 -18.17
CA SER A 145 13.74 -6.42 -17.65
C SER A 145 13.88 -5.74 -16.29
N VAL A 146 13.37 -4.50 -16.14
CA VAL A 146 13.41 -3.77 -14.86
C VAL A 146 12.55 -4.46 -13.80
N LEU A 147 11.36 -4.96 -14.16
CA LEU A 147 10.49 -5.73 -13.26
C LEU A 147 11.17 -7.03 -12.79
N GLN A 148 11.87 -7.72 -13.69
CA GLN A 148 12.64 -8.92 -13.34
C GLN A 148 13.78 -8.58 -12.40
N GLY A 149 14.51 -7.48 -12.66
CA GLY A 149 15.54 -6.96 -11.76
C GLY A 149 15.00 -6.67 -10.37
N LEU A 150 13.88 -5.95 -10.26
CA LEU A 150 13.21 -5.65 -8.99
C LEU A 150 12.76 -6.90 -8.21
N GLY A 151 12.44 -7.99 -8.91
CA GLY A 151 12.10 -9.26 -8.28
C GLY A 151 13.30 -10.11 -7.87
N GLN A 152 14.50 -9.79 -8.34
CA GLN A 152 15.74 -10.55 -8.11
C GLN A 152 16.80 -9.78 -7.30
N ARG A 153 16.46 -8.59 -6.81
CA ARG A 153 17.36 -7.73 -6.03
C ARG A 153 17.84 -8.40 -4.74
N GLU A 154 19.13 -8.21 -4.43
CA GLU A 154 19.77 -8.77 -3.23
C GLU A 154 19.26 -8.12 -1.95
N ASP A 155 18.92 -6.83 -2.03
CA ASP A 155 18.18 -6.08 -1.02
C ASP A 155 16.67 -6.35 -1.09
N GLY A 156 16.29 -7.58 -1.46
CA GLY A 156 14.94 -8.11 -1.36
C GLY A 156 14.08 -7.95 -2.62
N PRO A 157 13.14 -8.87 -2.84
CA PRO A 157 12.19 -8.77 -3.93
C PRO A 157 11.17 -7.66 -3.62
N PHE A 158 11.08 -6.67 -4.49
CA PHE A 158 10.07 -5.60 -4.37
C PHE A 158 8.81 -5.88 -5.19
N VAL A 159 8.94 -6.77 -6.18
CA VAL A 159 7.89 -7.11 -7.12
C VAL A 159 7.86 -8.61 -7.32
N ILE A 160 6.65 -9.16 -7.47
CA ILE A 160 6.41 -10.55 -7.85
C ILE A 160 5.68 -10.61 -9.18
N LYS A 161 6.07 -11.59 -10.01
CA LYS A 161 5.35 -11.94 -11.24
C LYS A 161 4.23 -12.93 -10.89
N LEU A 162 3.02 -12.56 -11.23
CA LEU A 162 1.83 -13.35 -10.94
C LEU A 162 1.55 -14.36 -12.06
N PRO A 163 0.87 -15.47 -11.75
CA PRO A 163 0.41 -16.41 -12.76
C PRO A 163 -0.53 -15.73 -13.75
N ARG A 164 -0.61 -16.29 -14.95
CA ARG A 164 -1.52 -15.77 -15.99
C ARG A 164 -2.95 -16.10 -15.61
N GLN A 165 -3.82 -15.10 -15.70
CA GLN A 165 -5.26 -15.33 -15.62
C GLN A 165 -5.71 -16.17 -16.85
N PRO A 166 -6.68 -17.09 -16.67
CA PRO A 166 -7.26 -17.84 -17.78
C PRO A 166 -7.74 -16.89 -18.89
N GLY A 167 -7.31 -17.14 -20.13
CA GLY A 167 -7.69 -16.32 -21.29
C GLY A 167 -6.87 -15.04 -21.51
N LYS A 168 -5.89 -14.71 -20.66
CA LYS A 168 -4.95 -13.60 -20.90
C LYS A 168 -3.55 -14.09 -21.25
N SER A 169 -2.95 -13.47 -22.27
CA SER A 169 -1.61 -13.82 -22.77
C SER A 169 -0.47 -13.18 -21.97
N SER A 170 -0.74 -12.12 -21.22
CA SER A 170 0.24 -11.38 -20.43
C SER A 170 0.15 -11.68 -18.93
N CYS A 171 1.31 -11.75 -18.28
CA CYS A 171 1.40 -11.85 -16.82
C CYS A 171 1.23 -10.47 -16.18
N ARG A 172 0.70 -10.43 -14.95
CA ARG A 172 0.68 -9.23 -14.11
C ARG A 172 1.85 -9.26 -13.14
N PHE A 173 2.20 -8.08 -12.63
CA PHE A 173 3.21 -7.89 -11.61
C PHE A 173 2.59 -7.12 -10.45
N ALA A 174 2.88 -7.54 -9.22
CA ALA A 174 2.42 -6.87 -8.00
C ALA A 174 3.61 -6.49 -7.13
N HIS A 175 3.49 -5.40 -6.37
CA HIS A 175 4.49 -5.01 -5.40
C HIS A 175 4.36 -5.83 -4.10
N LEU A 176 5.45 -5.94 -3.33
CA LEU A 176 5.49 -6.72 -2.09
C LEU A 176 5.49 -5.87 -0.80
N PHE A 177 5.42 -4.54 -0.93
CA PHE A 177 5.40 -3.61 0.21
C PHE A 177 4.19 -3.74 1.16
N CYS A 178 3.08 -4.34 0.72
CA CYS A 178 1.91 -4.60 1.58
C CYS A 178 1.89 -6.04 2.12
N GLY A 179 3.01 -6.76 2.04
CA GLY A 179 3.10 -8.17 2.39
C GLY A 179 3.01 -9.11 1.18
N PRO A 180 3.03 -10.43 1.43
CA PRO A 180 3.00 -11.44 0.37
C PRO A 180 1.65 -11.40 -0.36
N VAL A 181 1.70 -11.32 -1.69
CA VAL A 181 0.52 -11.38 -2.55
C VAL A 181 0.19 -12.85 -2.82
N THR A 182 -0.87 -13.35 -2.21
CA THR A 182 -1.43 -14.68 -2.48
C THR A 182 -2.59 -14.59 -3.48
N GLU A 183 -2.84 -15.66 -4.23
CA GLU A 183 -3.92 -15.74 -5.23
C GLU A 183 -5.32 -15.44 -4.62
N GLU A 184 -5.49 -15.77 -3.34
CA GLU A 184 -6.71 -15.48 -2.56
C GLU A 184 -6.92 -13.98 -2.32
N ALA A 185 -5.84 -13.24 -2.08
CA ALA A 185 -5.90 -11.78 -1.85
C ALA A 185 -6.27 -11.02 -3.13
N GLU A 186 -5.86 -11.51 -4.31
CA GLU A 186 -6.30 -10.94 -5.60
C GLU A 186 -7.77 -11.22 -5.87
N SER A 187 -8.23 -12.45 -5.60
CA SER A 187 -9.63 -12.84 -5.77
C SER A 187 -10.57 -12.00 -4.89
N GLN A 188 -10.12 -11.67 -3.67
CA GLN A 188 -10.85 -10.79 -2.74
C GLN A 188 -10.77 -9.31 -3.15
N ALA A 189 -9.64 -8.84 -3.71
CA ALA A 189 -9.53 -7.46 -4.23
C ALA A 189 -10.36 -7.25 -5.49
N GLU A 190 -10.43 -8.24 -6.40
CA GLU A 190 -11.31 -8.23 -7.57
C GLU A 190 -12.79 -8.40 -7.16
N ALA A 191 -13.09 -9.16 -6.10
CA ALA A 191 -14.45 -9.24 -5.53
C ALA A 191 -14.86 -7.98 -4.72
N ALA A 192 -13.89 -7.17 -4.28
CA ALA A 192 -14.13 -5.88 -3.62
C ALA A 192 -14.32 -4.71 -4.58
N THR A 193 -14.14 -4.91 -5.89
CA THR A 193 -14.75 -4.03 -6.90
C THR A 193 -16.27 -4.14 -6.71
N PRO A 194 -17.04 -3.05 -6.56
CA PRO A 194 -18.47 -3.16 -6.34
C PRO A 194 -19.14 -3.70 -7.62
N GLN A 195 -19.27 -5.02 -7.71
CA GLN A 195 -20.38 -5.62 -8.42
C GLN A 195 -21.62 -5.22 -7.65
N ALA A 196 -22.61 -4.70 -8.38
CA ALA A 196 -23.82 -4.07 -7.86
C ALA A 196 -24.78 -5.02 -7.11
N ASP A 197 -24.30 -6.15 -6.58
CA ASP A 197 -25.04 -7.15 -5.80
C ASP A 197 -24.31 -7.48 -4.48
N THR A 198 -23.76 -6.46 -3.83
CA THR A 198 -23.42 -6.62 -2.40
C THR A 198 -24.72 -6.42 -1.61
N PRO A 199 -25.21 -7.41 -0.84
CA PRO A 199 -26.32 -7.16 0.08
C PRO A 199 -25.91 -6.02 1.02
N PRO A 200 -26.84 -5.12 1.39
CA PRO A 200 -26.53 -3.92 2.15
C PRO A 200 -25.68 -4.27 3.37
N GLN A 201 -24.76 -3.37 3.74
CA GLN A 201 -23.88 -3.51 4.90
C GLN A 201 -24.64 -3.92 6.19
N ASP A 202 -25.93 -3.57 6.26
CA ASP A 202 -26.90 -3.98 7.28
C ASP A 202 -27.11 -5.50 7.37
N ASP A 203 -27.15 -6.24 6.25
CA ASP A 203 -27.33 -7.70 6.27
C ASP A 203 -26.10 -8.38 6.87
N ARG A 204 -24.90 -7.87 6.54
CA ARG A 204 -23.65 -8.38 7.11
C ARG A 204 -23.53 -8.04 8.59
N LEU A 205 -23.96 -6.84 8.99
CA LEU A 205 -24.00 -6.42 10.40
C LEU A 205 -24.99 -7.29 11.18
N THR A 206 -26.19 -7.52 10.66
CA THR A 206 -27.23 -8.36 11.28
C THR A 206 -26.75 -9.81 11.42
N MET A 207 -26.06 -10.33 10.42
CA MET A 207 -25.52 -11.70 10.46
C MET A 207 -24.39 -11.83 11.49
N LEU A 208 -23.52 -10.82 11.59
CA LEU A 208 -22.46 -10.75 12.60
C LEU A 208 -23.03 -10.60 14.02
N GLU A 209 -24.04 -9.76 14.22
CA GLU A 209 -24.73 -9.62 15.51
C GLU A 209 -25.38 -10.93 15.96
N LYS A 210 -26.02 -11.65 15.03
CA LYS A 210 -26.59 -12.97 15.32
C LYS A 210 -25.50 -13.97 15.72
N GLN A 211 -24.39 -14.02 14.98
CA GLN A 211 -23.25 -14.89 15.31
C GLN A 211 -22.62 -14.56 16.67
N VAL A 212 -22.48 -13.27 17.01
CA VAL A 212 -21.96 -12.85 18.32
C VAL A 212 -22.91 -13.28 19.43
N THR A 213 -24.22 -13.19 19.22
CA THR A 213 -25.22 -13.59 20.20
C THR A 213 -25.20 -15.10 20.44
N GLU A 214 -25.10 -15.89 19.36
CA GLU A 214 -25.02 -17.35 19.41
C GLU A 214 -23.73 -17.83 20.08
N LEU A 215 -22.58 -17.28 19.70
CA LEU A 215 -21.28 -17.59 20.32
C LEU A 215 -21.23 -17.19 21.81
N ARG A 216 -21.88 -16.08 22.20
CA ARG A 216 -22.00 -15.70 23.61
C ARG A 216 -22.85 -16.71 24.39
N ALA A 217 -23.95 -17.18 23.81
CA ALA A 217 -24.79 -18.19 24.45
C ALA A 217 -24.06 -19.54 24.60
N GLU A 218 -23.30 -19.96 23.58
CA GLU A 218 -22.44 -21.15 23.67
C GLU A 218 -21.35 -21.00 24.72
N MET A 219 -20.69 -19.84 24.78
CA MET A 219 -19.70 -19.53 25.80
C MET A 219 -20.27 -19.57 27.22
N GLU A 220 -21.48 -19.04 27.43
CA GLU A 220 -22.14 -19.12 28.74
C GLU A 220 -22.54 -20.56 29.10
N SER A 221 -22.99 -21.36 28.13
CA SER A 221 -23.26 -22.79 28.32
C SER A 221 -21.99 -23.56 28.71
N ILE A 222 -20.87 -23.30 28.03
CA ILE A 222 -19.57 -23.93 28.33
C ILE A 222 -19.03 -23.47 29.69
N LYS A 223 -19.13 -22.18 30.03
CA LYS A 223 -18.73 -21.67 31.35
C LYS A 223 -19.56 -22.29 32.48
N ALA A 224 -20.86 -22.47 32.28
CA ALA A 224 -21.73 -23.14 33.24
C ALA A 224 -21.35 -24.61 33.46
N GLN A 225 -21.00 -25.32 32.38
CA GLN A 225 -20.50 -26.71 32.47
C GLN A 225 -19.14 -26.82 33.18
N LEU A 226 -18.31 -25.78 33.09
CA LEU A 226 -16.99 -25.71 33.73
C LEU A 226 -17.01 -25.08 35.12
N GLY A 227 -18.18 -24.66 35.64
CA GLY A 227 -18.32 -24.03 36.95
C GLY A 227 -17.64 -22.66 37.07
N ILE A 228 -17.40 -21.99 35.95
CA ILE A 228 -16.75 -20.67 35.88
C ILE A 228 -17.82 -19.60 36.08
N ALA A 229 -17.79 -18.89 37.21
CA ALA A 229 -18.73 -17.81 37.49
C ALA A 229 -18.57 -16.67 36.45
N PRO A 230 -19.67 -16.04 36.00
CA PRO A 230 -19.60 -14.94 35.04
C PRO A 230 -18.87 -13.75 35.66
N SER A 231 -17.79 -13.31 35.02
CA SER A 231 -17.14 -12.03 35.32
C SER A 231 -18.11 -10.91 34.97
N GLN A 232 -18.72 -10.28 35.97
CA GLN A 232 -19.43 -9.02 35.80
C GLN A 232 -18.44 -7.98 35.29
N THR A 233 -18.55 -7.61 34.01
CA THR A 233 -17.97 -6.35 33.52
C THR A 233 -19.01 -5.26 33.75
N PRO A 234 -18.70 -4.18 34.49
CA PRO A 234 -19.59 -3.05 34.63
C PRO A 234 -19.71 -2.34 33.28
N ASP A 235 -20.94 -2.15 32.80
CA ASP A 235 -21.23 -1.24 31.68
C ASP A 235 -20.77 0.18 32.08
N THR A 236 -19.85 0.74 31.30
CA THR A 236 -19.67 2.19 31.15
C THR A 236 -19.28 2.47 29.72
#